data_AF-A0A0H5PX76-F1
#
_entry.id   AF-A0A0H5PX76-F1
#
_cell.length_a   1.000
_cell.length_b   1.000
_cell.length_c   1.000
_cell.angle_alpha   90.00
_cell.angle_beta   90.00
_cell.angle_gamma   90.00
#
_symmetry.space_group_name_H-M   'P 1'
#
loop_
_entity.id
_entity.type
_entity.pdbx_description
1 polymer ?
#
loop_
_entity_poly.entity_id
_entity_poly.type
_entity_poly.pdbx_seq_one_letter_code
_entity_poly.pdbx_strand_id
1 'polypeptide(L)'
;MPNVTLPEKDGRGQQQGWLQVDKKVHQKMWQFGLKNPTGLAVLHFLTSRLHRGTNGVVMSYAAMAAAMGIADRTAKTAVAALAEARFIQILKSGKSNVYIINSQVAWQGERGARFAAFNSEIILAEQEQIVPVDKLIEDAKGLVTVPLLEPGERFLVGNEDTPPPDQLEMHLP
;
A
#
# COMPACT_ATOMS: atom_id res chain seq x y z
N MET A 1 32.35 -11.97 14.77
CA MET A 1 31.98 -11.48 13.42
C MET A 1 30.48 -11.64 13.28
N PRO A 2 29.70 -10.60 12.95
CA PRO A 2 28.26 -10.77 12.80
C PRO A 2 27.99 -11.67 11.59
N ASN A 3 27.33 -12.81 11.83
CA ASN A 3 26.86 -13.71 10.80
C ASN A 3 25.79 -13.01 9.96
N VAL A 4 26.20 -12.42 8.84
CA VAL A 4 25.27 -11.98 7.80
C VAL A 4 25.02 -13.19 6.91
N THR A 5 24.02 -14.00 7.27
CA THR A 5 23.46 -14.99 6.36
C THR A 5 22.69 -14.25 5.29
N LEU A 6 23.25 -14.17 4.08
CA LEU A 6 22.49 -13.77 2.90
C LEU A 6 21.40 -14.82 2.68
N PRO A 7 20.11 -14.44 2.58
CA PRO A 7 19.07 -15.45 2.40
C PRO A 7 19.30 -16.24 1.10
N GLU A 8 18.89 -17.50 1.09
CA GLU A 8 19.17 -18.44 0.00
C GLU A 8 18.67 -17.95 -1.36
N LYS A 9 19.38 -18.46 -2.38
CA LYS A 9 19.32 -18.07 -3.78
C LYS A 9 18.15 -18.75 -4.49
N ASP A 10 16.91 -18.58 -4.02
CA ASP A 10 15.74 -19.03 -4.79
C ASP A 10 14.40 -18.30 -4.49
N GLY A 11 14.44 -16.97 -4.34
CA GLY A 11 13.18 -16.19 -4.20
C GLY A 11 13.24 -14.70 -4.49
N ARG A 12 14.43 -14.12 -4.67
CA ARG A 12 14.61 -12.67 -4.93
C ARG A 12 14.70 -12.31 -6.42
N GLY A 13 14.27 -13.22 -7.29
CA GLY A 13 14.58 -13.18 -8.73
C GLY A 13 13.41 -12.93 -9.68
N GLN A 14 12.18 -12.89 -9.21
CA GLN A 14 11.04 -12.59 -10.09
C GLN A 14 10.38 -11.30 -9.63
N GLN A 15 10.86 -10.18 -10.17
CA GLN A 15 10.07 -8.94 -10.34
C GLN A 15 8.91 -9.16 -11.33
N GLN A 16 8.28 -10.34 -11.32
CA GLN A 16 7.04 -10.62 -12.03
C GLN A 16 5.92 -10.30 -11.06
N GLY A 17 5.48 -9.04 -11.05
CA GLY A 17 4.56 -8.53 -10.05
C GLY A 17 3.41 -7.80 -10.69
N TRP A 18 2.34 -8.51 -11.02
CA TRP A 18 1.05 -7.86 -11.18
C TRP A 18 0.51 -7.53 -9.78
N LEU A 19 -0.08 -6.35 -9.64
CA LEU A 19 -0.81 -5.94 -8.45
C LEU A 19 -2.30 -5.98 -8.77
N GLN A 20 -3.09 -6.47 -7.83
CA GLN A 20 -4.53 -6.35 -7.88
C GLN A 20 -4.97 -5.17 -7.01
N VAL A 21 -6.01 -4.47 -7.49
CA VAL A 21 -6.64 -3.33 -6.82
C VAL A 21 -8.14 -3.60 -6.79
N ASP A 22 -8.78 -3.33 -5.67
CA ASP A 22 -10.24 -3.42 -5.59
C ASP A 22 -10.91 -2.38 -6.51
N LYS A 23 -12.02 -2.73 -7.17
CA LYS A 23 -12.73 -1.81 -8.08
C LYS A 23 -13.11 -0.49 -7.40
N LYS A 24 -13.64 -0.53 -6.16
CA LYS A 24 -14.04 0.67 -5.42
C LYS A 24 -12.83 1.55 -5.09
N VAL A 25 -11.70 0.92 -4.76
CA VAL A 25 -10.44 1.64 -4.50
C VAL A 25 -9.85 2.21 -5.78
N HIS A 26 -9.91 1.46 -6.88
CA HIS A 26 -9.47 1.93 -8.17
C HIS A 26 -10.29 3.15 -8.63
N GLN A 27 -11.61 3.16 -8.35
CA GLN A 27 -12.46 4.33 -8.57
C GLN A 27 -12.00 5.56 -7.77
N LYS A 28 -11.76 5.39 -6.47
CA LYS A 28 -11.21 6.48 -5.63
C LYS A 28 -9.83 6.94 -6.11
N MET A 29 -9.00 6.02 -6.59
CA MET A 29 -7.64 6.29 -7.05
C MET A 29 -7.62 7.19 -8.28
N TRP A 30 -8.46 6.93 -9.30
CA TRP A 30 -8.51 7.81 -10.48
C TRP A 30 -9.13 9.19 -10.14
N GLN A 31 -10.16 9.23 -9.28
CA GLN A 31 -10.76 10.48 -8.83
C GLN A 31 -9.77 11.35 -8.04
N PHE A 32 -8.94 10.71 -7.21
CA PHE A 32 -7.82 11.35 -6.54
C PHE A 32 -6.78 11.86 -7.54
N GLY A 33 -6.43 11.06 -8.54
CA GLY A 33 -5.47 11.42 -9.59
C GLY A 33 -5.84 12.68 -10.37
N LEU A 34 -7.13 12.91 -10.63
CA LEU A 34 -7.59 14.14 -11.29
C LEU A 34 -7.27 15.40 -10.47
N LYS A 35 -7.34 15.31 -9.14
CA LYS A 35 -7.08 16.43 -8.23
C LYS A 35 -5.60 16.53 -7.83
N ASN A 36 -4.92 15.38 -7.77
CA ASN A 36 -3.55 15.27 -7.29
C ASN A 36 -2.73 14.27 -8.15
N PRO A 37 -2.33 14.68 -9.37
CA PRO A 37 -1.64 13.80 -10.30
C PRO A 37 -0.27 13.34 -9.75
N THR A 38 0.45 14.24 -9.08
CA THR A 38 1.74 13.89 -8.46
C THR A 38 1.56 12.95 -7.29
N GLY A 39 0.51 13.11 -6.48
CA GLY A 39 0.14 12.17 -5.43
C GLY A 39 -0.11 10.77 -5.99
N LEU A 40 -0.85 10.66 -7.09
CA LEU A 40 -1.10 9.39 -7.74
C LEU A 40 0.20 8.76 -8.28
N ALA A 41 1.10 9.57 -8.86
CA ALA A 41 2.41 9.12 -9.28
C ALA A 41 3.26 8.62 -8.10
N VAL A 42 3.22 9.29 -6.94
CA VAL A 42 3.89 8.83 -5.71
C VAL A 42 3.30 7.51 -5.22
N LEU A 43 1.98 7.33 -5.30
CA LEU A 43 1.34 6.07 -4.94
C LEU A 43 1.81 4.92 -5.82
N HIS A 44 1.82 5.11 -7.15
CA HIS A 44 2.34 4.13 -8.10
C HIS A 44 3.85 3.87 -7.90
N PHE A 45 4.62 4.90 -7.57
CA PHE A 45 6.01 4.74 -7.22
C PHE A 45 6.19 3.85 -5.99
N LEU A 46 5.47 4.13 -4.90
CA LEU A 46 5.56 3.33 -3.67
C LEU A 46 5.10 1.88 -3.90
N THR A 47 4.00 1.67 -4.64
CA THR A 47 3.50 0.32 -4.95
C THR A 47 4.45 -0.46 -5.85
N SER A 48 5.15 0.20 -6.78
CA SER A 48 6.19 -0.44 -7.61
C SER A 48 7.39 -0.96 -6.81
N ARG A 49 7.58 -0.51 -5.56
CA ARG A 49 8.66 -0.96 -4.66
C ARG A 49 8.22 -2.10 -3.74
N LEU A 50 6.95 -2.50 -3.78
CA LEU A 50 6.46 -3.61 -2.98
C LEU A 50 6.97 -4.94 -3.52
N HIS A 51 7.42 -5.79 -2.61
CA HIS A 51 7.70 -7.20 -2.87
C HIS A 51 6.45 -8.04 -2.58
N ARG A 52 6.43 -9.27 -3.09
CA ARG A 52 5.35 -10.23 -2.82
C ARG A 52 5.14 -10.40 -1.31
N GLY A 53 3.90 -10.27 -0.86
CA GLY A 53 3.56 -10.37 0.57
C GLY A 53 4.21 -9.28 1.43
N THR A 54 4.37 -8.07 0.87
CA THR A 54 4.73 -6.85 1.61
C THR A 54 3.77 -5.73 1.22
N ASN A 55 3.49 -4.82 2.16
CA ASN A 55 2.61 -3.67 1.95
C ASN A 55 3.26 -2.36 2.44
N GLY A 56 4.57 -2.33 2.69
CA GLY A 56 5.22 -1.13 3.22
C GLY A 56 6.59 -0.85 2.63
N VAL A 57 6.97 0.43 2.64
CA VAL A 57 8.22 0.95 2.09
C VAL A 57 8.87 1.89 3.10
N VAL A 58 10.14 1.65 3.44
CA VAL A 58 10.93 2.56 4.28
C VAL A 58 11.75 3.47 3.38
N MET A 59 11.48 4.78 3.41
CA MET A 59 12.19 5.76 2.57
C MET A 59 12.08 7.17 3.14
N SER A 60 13.16 7.96 3.06
CA SER A 60 13.13 9.39 3.40
C SER A 60 12.48 10.22 2.28
N TYR A 61 12.00 11.42 2.59
CA TYR A 61 11.46 12.34 1.56
C TYR A 61 12.52 12.70 0.51
N ALA A 62 13.77 12.95 0.93
CA ALA A 62 14.86 13.28 0.02
C ALA A 62 15.17 12.12 -0.95
N ALA A 63 15.17 10.88 -0.46
CA ALA A 63 15.38 9.71 -1.31
C ALA A 63 14.24 9.50 -2.32
N MET A 64 12.99 9.71 -1.89
CA MET A 64 11.82 9.66 -2.76
C MET A 64 11.88 10.74 -3.85
N ALA A 65 12.17 11.98 -3.44
CA ALA A 65 12.29 13.12 -4.33
C ALA A 65 13.38 12.90 -5.39
N ALA A 66 14.56 12.44 -4.98
CA ALA A 66 15.65 12.11 -5.88
C ALA A 66 15.30 10.96 -6.84
N ALA A 67 14.67 9.89 -6.34
CA ALA A 67 14.28 8.74 -7.16
C ALA A 67 13.21 9.07 -8.19
N MET A 68 12.31 10.03 -7.90
CA MET A 68 11.24 10.45 -8.80
C MET A 68 11.58 11.69 -9.65
N GLY A 69 12.72 12.35 -9.40
CA GLY A 69 13.07 13.60 -10.07
C GLY A 69 12.14 14.78 -9.73
N ILE A 70 11.59 14.80 -8.51
CA ILE A 70 10.70 15.86 -8.03
C ILE A 70 11.32 16.65 -6.88
N ALA A 71 10.78 17.81 -6.56
CA ALA A 71 11.21 18.58 -5.39
C ALA A 71 10.79 17.91 -4.07
N ASP A 72 11.62 18.05 -3.02
CA ASP A 72 11.33 17.50 -1.68
C ASP A 72 10.00 18.00 -1.10
N ARG A 73 9.68 19.29 -1.32
CA ARG A 73 8.38 19.86 -0.94
C ARG A 73 7.22 19.16 -1.64
N THR A 74 7.38 18.83 -2.92
CA THR A 74 6.36 18.12 -3.70
C THR A 74 6.14 16.71 -3.17
N ALA A 75 7.21 15.98 -2.83
CA ALA A 75 7.12 14.65 -2.22
C ALA A 75 6.36 14.71 -0.88
N LYS A 76 6.65 15.70 -0.03
CA LYS A 76 5.96 15.91 1.26
C LYS A 76 4.47 16.18 1.08
N THR A 77 4.09 17.11 0.20
CA THR A 77 2.69 17.44 -0.06
C THR A 77 1.93 16.26 -0.66
N ALA A 78 2.55 15.53 -1.59
CA ALA A 78 1.95 14.34 -2.21
C ALA A 78 1.69 13.24 -1.17
N VAL A 79 2.68 12.93 -0.32
CA VAL A 79 2.55 11.95 0.76
C VAL A 79 1.46 12.36 1.76
N ALA A 80 1.38 13.64 2.14
CA ALA A 80 0.34 14.13 3.04
C ALA A 80 -1.07 13.94 2.45
N ALA A 81 -1.25 14.25 1.16
CA ALA A 81 -2.53 14.05 0.47
C ALA A 81 -2.92 12.56 0.35
N LEU A 82 -1.95 11.67 0.17
CA LEU A 82 -2.20 10.22 0.16
C LEU A 82 -2.63 9.70 1.52
N ALA A 83 -2.05 10.22 2.61
CA ALA A 83 -2.45 9.87 3.97
C ALA A 83 -3.85 10.37 4.30
N GLU A 84 -4.18 11.61 3.94
CA GLU A 84 -5.53 12.17 4.08
C GLU A 84 -6.58 11.34 3.31
N ALA A 85 -6.23 10.89 2.11
CA ALA A 85 -7.08 10.02 1.29
C ALA A 85 -7.09 8.54 1.76
N ARG A 86 -6.38 8.18 2.83
CA ARG A 86 -6.28 6.82 3.40
C ARG A 86 -5.74 5.76 2.44
N PHE A 87 -4.93 6.17 1.46
CA PHE A 87 -4.19 5.24 0.61
C PHE A 87 -2.93 4.71 1.29
N ILE A 88 -2.34 5.50 2.19
CA ILE A 88 -1.18 5.12 2.97
C ILE A 88 -1.33 5.56 4.43
N GLN A 89 -0.61 4.90 5.32
CA GLN A 89 -0.27 5.38 6.65
C GLN A 89 1.23 5.68 6.72
N ILE A 90 1.60 6.69 7.50
CA ILE A 90 2.97 7.15 7.63
C ILE A 90 3.40 6.94 9.09
N LEU A 91 4.45 6.16 9.29
CA LEU A 91 5.15 6.03 10.57
C LEU A 91 6.58 6.57 10.43
N LYS A 92 7.23 6.82 11.57
CA LYS A 92 8.61 7.31 11.65
C LYS A 92 9.55 6.24 12.15
N SER A 93 10.72 6.18 11.51
CA SER A 93 11.87 5.37 11.93
C SER A 93 13.12 6.25 11.84
N GLY A 94 13.55 6.79 12.98
CA GLY A 94 14.62 7.80 13.05
C GLY A 94 14.39 8.98 12.09
N LYS A 95 15.26 9.14 11.08
CA LYS A 95 15.16 10.20 10.06
C LYS A 95 14.33 9.83 8.83
N SER A 96 13.92 8.57 8.72
CA SER A 96 13.18 8.02 7.60
C SER A 96 11.70 7.86 7.92
N ASN A 97 10.88 7.74 6.88
CA ASN A 97 9.47 7.40 7.01
C ASN A 97 9.27 5.94 6.63
N VAL A 98 8.28 5.32 7.27
CA VAL A 98 7.72 4.03 6.88
C VAL A 98 6.34 4.31 6.31
N TYR A 99 6.14 3.98 5.03
CA TYR A 99 4.87 4.13 4.35
C TYR A 99 4.19 2.77 4.28
N ILE A 100 3.09 2.60 4.99
CA ILE A 100 2.25 1.40 4.93
C ILE A 100 1.15 1.68 3.91
N ILE A 101 1.14 0.95 2.81
CA ILE A 101 0.13 1.05 1.75
C ILE A 101 -1.10 0.23 2.17
N ASN A 102 -2.27 0.83 2.03
CA ASN A 102 -3.54 0.17 2.27
C ASN A 102 -3.65 -1.08 1.38
N SER A 103 -3.97 -2.22 1.99
CA SER A 103 -3.98 -3.51 1.28
C SER A 103 -5.00 -3.62 0.15
N GLN A 104 -6.04 -2.77 0.14
CA GLN A 104 -6.98 -2.71 -0.99
C GLN A 104 -6.43 -1.94 -2.21
N VAL A 105 -5.43 -1.10 -1.99
CA VAL A 105 -4.77 -0.32 -3.05
C VAL A 105 -3.81 -1.19 -3.85
N ALA A 106 -3.15 -2.15 -3.20
CA ALA A 106 -2.15 -2.99 -3.83
C ALA A 106 -1.95 -4.28 -3.04
N TRP A 107 -2.20 -5.42 -3.67
CA TRP A 107 -1.84 -6.74 -3.15
C TRP A 107 -1.47 -7.72 -4.27
N GLN A 108 -0.75 -8.79 -3.92
CA GLN A 108 -0.27 -9.84 -4.85
C GLN A 108 -0.69 -11.23 -4.32
N GLY A 109 -1.25 -12.11 -5.16
CA GLY A 109 -1.65 -13.46 -4.77
C GLY A 109 -2.79 -14.05 -5.60
N GLU A 110 -2.98 -15.38 -5.59
CA GLU A 110 -4.10 -16.03 -6.30
C GLU A 110 -5.45 -15.47 -5.85
N ARG A 111 -6.48 -15.49 -6.73
CA ARG A 111 -7.84 -15.10 -6.34
C ARG A 111 -8.29 -15.98 -5.17
N GLY A 112 -8.37 -15.37 -3.99
CA GLY A 112 -8.71 -16.04 -2.73
C GLY A 112 -7.54 -16.22 -1.75
N ALA A 113 -6.30 -16.28 -2.24
CA ALA A 113 -5.08 -16.29 -1.41
C ALA A 113 -4.54 -14.86 -1.26
N ARG A 114 -5.27 -14.03 -0.51
CA ARG A 114 -4.94 -12.60 -0.33
C ARG A 114 -3.94 -12.42 0.83
N PHE A 115 -2.67 -12.73 0.58
CA PHE A 115 -1.60 -12.43 1.54
C PHE A 115 -1.09 -10.99 1.37
N ALA A 116 -1.64 -10.06 2.13
CA ALA A 116 -0.97 -8.79 2.43
C ALA A 116 -0.27 -8.91 3.79
N ALA A 117 0.73 -9.78 3.88
CA ALA A 117 1.64 -9.71 5.02
C ALA A 117 2.50 -8.45 4.85
N PHE A 118 2.90 -7.81 5.96
CA PHE A 118 4.09 -6.98 5.96
C PHE A 118 5.20 -7.83 6.55
N ASN A 119 5.91 -8.61 5.73
CA ASN A 119 6.93 -9.50 6.25
C ASN A 119 8.25 -8.76 6.53
N SER A 120 8.20 -7.79 7.43
CA SER A 120 9.37 -7.19 8.05
C SER A 120 9.03 -6.78 9.48
N GLU A 121 9.82 -7.24 10.43
CA GLU A 121 9.80 -6.74 11.80
C GLU A 121 10.42 -5.33 11.79
N ILE A 122 9.57 -4.31 11.85
CA ILE A 122 10.00 -2.91 12.03
C ILE A 122 9.62 -2.48 13.44
N ILE A 123 10.63 -2.35 14.30
CA ILE A 123 10.45 -1.83 15.65
C ILE A 123 10.55 -0.31 15.59
N LEU A 124 9.47 0.37 15.98
CA LEU A 124 9.38 1.83 15.99
C LEU A 124 9.13 2.30 17.42
N ALA A 125 9.84 3.35 17.84
CA ALA A 125 9.61 3.96 19.13
C ALA A 125 8.45 4.98 19.05
N GLU A 126 7.60 5.00 20.07
CA GLU A 126 6.54 6.00 20.21
C GLU A 126 7.11 7.42 20.20
N GLN A 127 8.26 7.64 20.84
CA GLN A 127 8.90 8.95 20.94
C GLN A 127 9.40 9.49 19.59
N GLU A 128 9.50 8.64 18.56
CA GLU A 128 9.89 9.06 17.21
C GLU A 128 8.70 9.54 16.36
N GLN A 129 7.45 9.31 16.81
CA GLN A 129 6.27 9.63 16.03
C GLN A 129 5.89 11.12 16.16
N ILE A 130 5.42 11.71 15.06
CA ILE A 130 5.02 13.13 15.02
C ILE A 130 3.61 13.33 15.62
N VAL A 131 2.77 12.30 15.57
CA VAL A 131 1.39 12.33 16.06
C VAL A 131 1.20 11.30 17.17
N PRO A 132 0.24 11.49 18.09
CA PRO A 132 -0.03 10.54 19.16
C PRO A 132 -0.35 9.15 18.64
N VAL A 133 0.06 8.12 19.38
CA VAL A 133 -0.14 6.71 19.00
C VAL A 133 -1.62 6.38 18.81
N ASP A 134 -2.52 6.94 19.63
CA ASP A 134 -3.97 6.73 19.49
C ASP A 134 -4.49 7.14 18.12
N LYS A 135 -3.97 8.25 17.57
CA LYS A 135 -4.33 8.70 16.22
C LYS A 135 -3.78 7.75 15.16
N LEU A 136 -2.56 7.23 15.33
CA LEU A 136 -2.00 6.21 14.42
C LEU A 136 -2.85 4.94 14.43
N ILE A 137 -3.34 4.52 15.60
CA ILE A 137 -4.24 3.37 15.73
C ILE A 137 -5.57 3.64 15.03
N GLU A 138 -6.12 4.84 15.16
CA GLU A 138 -7.33 5.26 14.45
C GLU A 138 -7.13 5.27 12.93
N ASP A 139 -6.03 5.87 12.46
CA ASP A 139 -5.66 5.91 11.04
C ASP A 139 -5.49 4.48 10.49
N ALA A 140 -4.88 3.58 11.27
CA ALA A 140 -4.72 2.17 10.91
C ALA A 140 -6.05 1.43 10.80
N LYS A 141 -7.03 1.72 11.66
CA LYS A 141 -8.40 1.19 11.54
C LYS A 141 -9.11 1.70 10.28
N GLY A 142 -8.76 2.91 9.84
CA GLY A 142 -9.21 3.49 8.58
C GLY A 142 -8.59 2.85 7.34
N LEU A 143 -7.47 2.14 7.49
CA LEU A 143 -6.92 1.28 6.45
C LEU A 143 -7.72 -0.01 6.41
N VAL A 144 -8.40 -0.25 5.30
CA VAL A 144 -9.29 -1.40 5.22
C VAL A 144 -8.47 -2.68 5.09
N THR A 145 -8.68 -3.59 6.03
CA THR A 145 -8.01 -4.89 6.08
C THR A 145 -8.49 -5.80 4.98
N VAL A 146 -7.58 -6.61 4.45
CA VAL A 146 -7.94 -7.70 3.54
C VAL A 146 -8.81 -8.72 4.30
N PRO A 147 -10.00 -9.06 3.81
CA PRO A 147 -10.73 -10.21 4.36
C PRO A 147 -9.96 -11.50 4.06
N LEU A 148 -9.62 -12.24 5.11
CA LEU A 148 -9.08 -13.59 5.01
C LEU A 148 -10.24 -14.53 4.69
N LEU A 149 -10.16 -15.27 3.59
CA LEU A 149 -11.14 -16.32 3.30
C LEU A 149 -10.81 -17.54 4.14
N GLU A 150 -11.81 -18.04 4.85
CA GLU A 150 -11.70 -19.34 5.51
C GLU A 150 -11.73 -20.48 4.47
N PRO A 151 -11.11 -21.65 4.75
CA PRO A 151 -11.19 -22.80 3.86
C PRO A 151 -12.64 -23.16 3.51
N GLY A 152 -13.01 -23.04 2.24
CA GLY A 152 -14.38 -23.30 1.74
C GLY A 152 -15.25 -22.06 1.55
N GLU A 153 -14.79 -20.88 1.96
CA GLU A 153 -15.49 -19.62 1.76
C GLU A 153 -15.28 -19.07 0.34
N ARG A 154 -16.35 -18.62 -0.33
CA ARG A 154 -16.27 -17.96 -1.64
C ARG A 154 -16.38 -16.46 -1.44
N PHE A 155 -15.39 -15.71 -1.94
CA PHE A 155 -15.47 -14.26 -1.97
C PHE A 155 -16.53 -13.82 -2.98
N LEU A 156 -17.65 -13.28 -2.50
CA LEU A 156 -18.63 -12.60 -3.32
C LEU A 156 -18.22 -11.12 -3.41
N VAL A 157 -17.73 -10.69 -4.57
CA VAL A 157 -17.64 -9.26 -4.87
C VAL A 157 -19.08 -8.77 -4.98
N GLY A 158 -19.53 -7.92 -4.06
CA GLY A 158 -20.89 -7.38 -4.11
C GLY A 158 -21.11 -6.62 -5.43
N ASN A 159 -22.18 -6.95 -6.15
CA ASN A 159 -22.68 -6.18 -7.30
C ASN A 159 -23.37 -4.90 -6.81
N GLU A 160 -22.67 -4.05 -6.08
CA GLU A 160 -23.17 -2.73 -5.70
C GLU A 160 -23.20 -1.82 -6.93
N ASP A 161 -24.36 -1.21 -7.19
CA ASP A 161 -24.55 -0.36 -8.35
C ASP A 161 -23.72 0.93 -8.20
N THR A 162 -22.69 1.11 -9.03
CA THR A 162 -21.85 2.31 -9.04
C THR A 162 -22.07 3.09 -10.34
N PRO A 163 -22.16 4.44 -10.27
CA PRO A 163 -22.38 5.25 -11.47
C PRO A 163 -21.11 5.38 -12.31
N PRO A 164 -21.16 5.39 -13.66
CA PRO A 164 -22.08 4.78 -14.63
C PRO A 164 -21.47 3.54 -15.33
N PRO A 165 -22.26 2.78 -16.11
CA PRO A 165 -22.49 1.37 -15.83
C PRO A 165 -21.17 0.58 -15.67
N ASP A 166 -20.86 0.14 -14.45
CA ASP A 166 -19.87 -0.92 -14.25
C ASP A 166 -20.48 -2.22 -14.78
N GLN A 167 -19.72 -2.95 -15.58
CA GLN A 167 -20.18 -4.21 -16.15
C GLN A 167 -20.37 -5.18 -14.98
N LEU A 168 -21.63 -5.49 -14.67
CA LEU A 168 -22.01 -6.45 -13.63
C LEU A 168 -21.22 -7.74 -13.81
N GLU A 169 -20.82 -8.38 -12.70
CA GLU A 169 -20.11 -9.65 -12.75
C GLU A 169 -20.90 -10.65 -13.61
N MET A 170 -20.28 -11.14 -14.69
CA MET A 170 -20.91 -12.15 -15.55
C MET A 170 -21.02 -13.46 -14.76
N HIS A 171 -22.19 -14.09 -14.81
CA HIS A 171 -22.34 -15.47 -14.38
C HIS A 171 -21.48 -16.36 -15.29
N LEU A 172 -20.31 -16.76 -14.79
CA LEU A 172 -19.49 -17.77 -15.44
C LEU A 172 -20.16 -19.15 -15.22
N PRO A 173 -20.24 -20.00 -16.27
CA PRO A 173 -20.80 -21.34 -16.18
C PRO A 173 -20.01 -22.27 -15.25
#